data_AF-A0A8S4BK11-F1
#
_entry.id   AF-A0A8S4BK11-F1
#
_cell.length_a   1.000
_cell.length_b   1.000
_cell.length_c   1.000
_cell.angle_alpha   90.00
_cell.angle_beta   90.00
_cell.angle_gamma   90.00
#
_symmetry.space_group_name_H-M   'P 1'
#
loop_
_entity.id
_entity.type
_entity.pdbx_description
1 polymer ?
#
loop_
_entity_poly.entity_id
_entity_poly.type
_entity_poly.pdbx_seq_one_letter_code
_entity_poly.pdbx_strand_id
1 'polypeptide(L)'
;MDCVLLLRGESGAGKTVNTKRVIQYFATVAALGENVKKGGSLEDQIIEANPAMEAFGNAKTIRNDNSSRFGKFIRIHFGPTGKLASADIEIYLLEKSRVVFQQPEERSYHIYYQILSSHKPELQDMLLVSSNPHDYHFCSQGVTTVQSMDDGYELDLTDHAMDTLGFTPDEKYGCYKIVGAIMHFGNMKFKKKQREEQAEADGTESVDKVAYLMGISSADLLKGLLHPRVKVGNEYIVKGQTVEQVNSAVAALAKAIYDRMFKWLVGRINLSLYTALPRQYFIGVLDIAGFEIFEFNSFEQLCINFTNEKLQQYFNHHMFVLEQEEYKTEGIEWTFIDFGLDLQPCIDLIEKPMGILSIMEEECMFPKATDNSLKTKLYDHHLGKSPNFQRPRPDKKRRYETHFEVVHYAGVVSIR
;
A
#
# COMPACT_ATOMS: atom_id res chain seq x y z
N MET A 1 24.48 17.94 6.52
CA MET A 1 23.91 17.00 7.48
C MET A 1 22.56 16.61 6.93
N ASP A 2 22.31 15.31 6.74
CA ASP A 2 20.99 14.82 6.36
C ASP A 2 20.18 14.55 7.62
N CYS A 3 18.88 14.84 7.58
CA CYS A 3 17.99 14.70 8.72
C CYS A 3 16.72 13.95 8.33
N VAL A 4 16.14 13.20 9.25
CA VAL A 4 14.85 12.54 9.07
C VAL A 4 13.90 12.96 10.18
N LEU A 5 12.77 13.57 9.81
CA LEU A 5 11.62 13.74 10.68
C LEU A 5 10.71 12.51 10.58
N LEU A 6 10.62 11.76 11.67
CA LEU A 6 9.69 10.65 11.82
C LEU A 6 8.42 11.13 12.54
N LEU A 7 7.30 11.21 11.82
CA LEU A 7 6.01 11.55 12.41
C LEU A 7 5.30 10.28 12.88
N ARG A 8 5.33 10.02 14.19
CA ARG A 8 4.65 8.86 14.81
C ARG A 8 3.26 9.21 15.32
N GLY A 9 2.40 8.20 15.37
CA GLY A 9 1.07 8.27 15.95
C GLY A 9 0.18 7.13 15.47
N GLU A 10 -0.87 6.82 16.21
CA GLU A 10 -1.87 5.82 15.82
C GLU A 10 -2.56 6.19 14.50
N SER A 11 -3.29 5.23 13.90
CA SER A 11 -4.12 5.52 12.72
C SER A 11 -5.14 6.62 13.07
N GLY A 12 -5.21 7.67 12.24
CA GLY A 12 -6.08 8.84 12.48
C GLY A 12 -5.44 10.00 13.26
N ALA A 13 -4.21 9.87 13.76
CA ALA A 13 -3.55 10.93 14.56
C ALA A 13 -3.12 12.20 13.77
N GLY A 14 -3.51 12.34 12.50
CA GLY A 14 -3.21 13.54 11.70
C GLY A 14 -1.77 13.63 11.17
N LYS A 15 -1.05 12.51 11.03
CA LYS A 15 0.35 12.47 10.53
C LYS A 15 0.52 13.20 9.21
N THR A 16 -0.32 12.89 8.21
CA THR A 16 -0.28 13.53 6.89
C THR A 16 -0.55 15.04 6.94
N VAL A 17 -1.41 15.50 7.86
CA VAL A 17 -1.67 16.94 8.05
C VAL A 17 -0.42 17.64 8.62
N ASN A 18 0.24 17.02 9.59
CA ASN A 18 1.50 17.53 10.15
C ASN A 18 2.62 17.54 9.08
N THR A 19 2.72 16.50 8.25
CA THR A 19 3.63 16.47 7.09
C THR A 19 3.43 17.70 6.19
N LYS A 20 2.17 18.03 5.86
CA LYS A 20 1.84 19.22 5.05
C LYS A 20 2.35 20.51 5.71
N ARG A 21 2.19 20.66 7.04
CA ARG A 21 2.68 21.84 7.78
C ARG A 21 4.21 21.93 7.84
N VAL A 22 4.89 20.80 7.99
CA VAL A 22 6.37 20.74 7.98
C VAL A 22 6.91 21.16 6.62
N ILE A 23 6.30 20.68 5.54
CA ILE A 23 6.69 21.05 4.17
C ILE A 23 6.49 22.55 3.94
N GLN A 24 5.32 23.09 4.32
CA GLN A 24 5.01 24.54 4.23
C GLN A 24 6.04 25.40 4.98
N TYR A 25 6.46 24.95 6.17
CA TYR A 25 7.48 25.65 6.95
C TYR A 25 8.82 25.70 6.22
N PHE A 26 9.33 24.56 5.75
CA PHE A 26 10.61 24.52 5.04
C PHE A 26 10.57 25.30 3.73
N ALA A 27 9.44 25.24 3.03
CA ALA A 27 9.22 26.05 1.84
C ALA A 27 9.28 27.54 2.15
N THR A 28 8.54 28.00 3.18
CA THR A 28 8.52 29.41 3.58
C THR A 28 9.91 29.91 3.97
N VAL A 29 10.64 29.15 4.79
CA VAL A 29 11.97 29.54 5.27
C VAL A 29 13.00 29.56 4.13
N ALA A 30 12.92 28.59 3.21
CA ALA A 30 13.84 28.50 2.08
C ALA A 30 13.49 29.45 0.92
N ALA A 31 12.24 29.94 0.84
CA ALA A 31 11.76 30.87 -0.18
C ALA A 31 12.02 32.36 0.15
N LEU A 32 12.54 32.67 1.35
CA LEU A 32 13.00 34.02 1.72
C LEU A 32 14.18 34.45 0.82
N GLY A 33 13.90 34.89 -0.41
CA GLY A 33 14.93 35.45 -1.30
C GLY A 33 14.59 35.63 -2.78
N GLU A 34 13.54 35.03 -3.35
CA GLU A 34 13.26 35.13 -4.80
C GLU A 34 11.77 35.30 -5.15
N ASN A 35 11.48 36.19 -6.10
CA ASN A 35 10.16 36.40 -6.68
C ASN A 35 9.73 35.15 -7.47
N VAL A 36 8.70 34.46 -6.96
CA VAL A 36 8.09 33.26 -7.55
C VAL A 36 7.66 33.54 -9.00
N LYS A 37 8.24 32.81 -9.97
CA LYS A 37 7.82 32.84 -11.38
C LYS A 37 6.54 32.02 -11.59
N LYS A 38 5.77 32.39 -12.61
CA LYS A 38 4.54 31.73 -13.07
C LYS A 38 4.79 30.26 -13.47
N GLY A 39 4.65 29.35 -12.52
CA GLY A 39 4.71 27.90 -12.70
C GLY A 39 4.35 27.08 -11.44
N GLY A 40 3.77 27.73 -10.42
CA GLY A 40 3.71 27.19 -9.05
C GLY A 40 5.10 27.19 -8.40
N SER A 41 5.17 27.47 -7.10
CA SER A 41 6.38 27.20 -6.35
C SER A 41 6.58 25.68 -6.21
N LEU A 42 7.81 25.21 -5.96
CA LEU A 42 8.04 23.78 -5.70
C LEU A 42 7.25 23.30 -4.45
N GLU A 43 6.88 24.22 -3.56
CA GLU A 43 5.94 23.97 -2.45
C GLU A 43 4.54 23.59 -2.95
N ASP A 44 3.97 24.43 -3.83
CA ASP A 44 2.65 24.19 -4.41
C ASP A 44 2.64 22.81 -5.08
N GLN A 45 3.68 22.47 -5.84
CA GLN A 45 3.77 21.16 -6.51
C GLN A 45 3.81 19.98 -5.51
N ILE A 46 4.49 20.09 -4.38
CA ILE A 46 4.51 19.03 -3.35
C ILE A 46 3.13 18.90 -2.68
N ILE A 47 2.43 20.01 -2.48
CA ILE A 47 1.10 20.01 -1.89
C ILE A 47 0.07 19.43 -2.88
N GLU A 48 0.13 19.87 -4.14
CA GLU A 48 -0.69 19.42 -5.27
C GLU A 48 -0.46 17.95 -5.63
N ALA A 49 0.69 17.36 -5.28
CA ALA A 49 0.90 15.92 -5.42
C ALA A 49 -0.01 15.08 -4.49
N ASN A 50 -0.52 15.65 -3.40
CA ASN A 50 -1.28 14.88 -2.41
C ASN A 50 -2.62 14.37 -2.93
N PRO A 51 -3.52 15.18 -3.56
CA PRO A 51 -4.77 14.65 -4.11
C PRO A 51 -4.57 13.43 -4.99
N ALA A 52 -3.62 13.46 -5.93
CA ALA A 52 -3.30 12.32 -6.78
C ALA A 52 -2.77 11.10 -5.98
N MET A 53 -1.88 11.30 -5.01
CA MET A 53 -1.40 10.19 -4.19
C MET A 53 -2.47 9.63 -3.24
N GLU A 54 -3.30 10.49 -2.65
CA GLU A 54 -4.37 10.12 -1.74
C GLU A 54 -5.49 9.38 -2.49
N ALA A 55 -5.86 9.82 -3.69
CA ALA A 55 -6.85 9.11 -4.52
C ALA A 55 -6.45 7.66 -4.81
N PHE A 56 -5.18 7.44 -5.20
CA PHE A 56 -4.69 6.11 -5.59
C PHE A 56 -4.06 5.30 -4.44
N GLY A 57 -3.77 5.92 -3.31
CA GLY A 57 -3.02 5.29 -2.21
C GLY A 57 -3.73 5.30 -0.86
N ASN A 58 -4.81 6.07 -0.70
CA ASN A 58 -5.59 6.08 0.53
C ASN A 58 -6.91 5.33 0.37
N ALA A 59 -7.38 4.83 1.50
CA ALA A 59 -8.66 4.15 1.60
C ALA A 59 -9.30 4.37 2.97
N LYS A 60 -10.61 4.12 3.03
CA LYS A 60 -11.35 4.12 4.28
C LYS A 60 -11.14 2.81 5.03
N THR A 61 -10.76 2.92 6.29
CA THR A 61 -10.64 1.83 7.27
C THR A 61 -11.71 1.97 8.35
N ILE A 62 -11.77 1.03 9.28
CA ILE A 62 -12.71 1.08 10.43
C ILE A 62 -12.49 2.33 11.30
N ARG A 63 -11.23 2.78 11.47
CA ARG A 63 -10.88 3.88 12.40
C ARG A 63 -10.51 5.20 11.72
N ASN A 64 -10.34 5.19 10.41
CA ASN A 64 -9.86 6.35 9.66
C ASN A 64 -10.45 6.35 8.26
N ASP A 65 -11.18 7.42 7.93
CA ASP A 65 -11.88 7.58 6.66
C ASP A 65 -10.96 7.85 5.46
N ASN A 66 -9.78 8.43 5.69
CA ASN A 66 -8.79 8.76 4.66
C ASN A 66 -7.40 8.27 5.11
N SER A 67 -7.24 6.94 5.15
CA SER A 67 -6.04 6.31 5.67
C SER A 67 -5.05 5.98 4.56
N SER A 68 -3.82 6.49 4.65
CA SER A 68 -2.73 6.10 3.75
C SER A 68 -2.43 4.62 3.88
N ARG A 69 -2.55 3.86 2.78
CA ARG A 69 -2.28 2.42 2.72
C ARG A 69 -0.95 2.11 2.03
N PHE A 70 -0.03 3.06 2.14
CA PHE A 70 1.36 3.00 1.71
C PHE A 70 2.19 3.89 2.64
N GLY A 71 3.47 3.57 2.78
CA GLY A 71 4.46 4.45 3.39
C GLY A 71 4.97 5.45 2.37
N LYS A 72 5.13 6.71 2.79
CA LYS A 72 5.59 7.83 2.00
C LYS A 72 6.79 8.48 2.67
N PHE A 73 7.93 8.52 1.99
CA PHE A 73 9.12 9.21 2.45
C PHE A 73 9.42 10.37 1.51
N ILE A 74 9.15 11.59 1.96
CA ILE A 74 9.34 12.81 1.18
C ILE A 74 10.71 13.39 1.53
N ARG A 75 11.61 13.43 0.55
CA ARG A 75 12.91 14.09 0.69
C ARG A 75 12.83 15.50 0.14
N ILE A 76 13.05 16.48 1.00
CA ILE A 76 13.21 17.89 0.63
C ILE A 76 14.70 18.18 0.54
N HIS A 77 15.21 18.44 -0.66
CA HIS A 77 16.63 18.68 -0.90
C HIS A 77 16.96 20.16 -0.81
N PHE A 78 18.10 20.45 -0.22
CA PHE A 78 18.67 21.78 -0.07
C PHE A 78 20.01 21.86 -0.79
N GLY A 79 20.23 22.99 -1.47
CA GLY A 79 21.50 23.32 -2.10
C GLY A 79 22.53 23.86 -1.11
N PRO A 80 23.73 24.22 -1.59
CA PRO A 80 24.83 24.66 -0.74
C PRO A 80 24.56 25.89 0.12
N THR A 81 23.64 26.76 -0.32
CA THR A 81 23.26 27.98 0.38
C THR A 81 22.05 27.79 1.30
N GLY A 82 21.61 26.54 1.54
CA GLY A 82 20.41 26.24 2.35
C GLY A 82 19.08 26.56 1.66
N LYS A 83 19.11 26.91 0.36
CA LYS A 83 17.90 27.11 -0.46
C LYS A 83 17.34 25.77 -0.92
N LEU A 84 16.03 25.73 -1.13
CA LEU A 84 15.33 24.55 -1.62
C LEU A 84 15.77 24.24 -3.06
N ALA A 85 16.28 23.02 -3.28
CA ALA A 85 16.80 22.57 -4.56
C ALA A 85 15.75 21.75 -5.29
N SER A 86 15.29 20.64 -4.71
CA SER A 86 14.33 19.73 -5.34
C SER A 86 13.57 18.94 -4.28
N ALA A 87 12.53 18.21 -4.67
CA ALA A 87 11.92 17.20 -3.81
C ALA A 87 11.79 15.87 -4.55
N ASP A 88 11.73 14.78 -3.80
CA ASP A 88 11.30 13.49 -4.32
C ASP A 88 10.59 12.68 -3.23
N ILE A 89 9.83 11.70 -3.67
CA ILE A 89 8.96 10.87 -2.86
C ILE A 89 9.31 9.42 -3.14
N GLU A 90 9.76 8.71 -2.10
CA GLU A 90 9.84 7.26 -2.12
C GLU A 90 8.61 6.66 -1.46
N ILE A 91 8.07 5.59 -2.05
CA ILE A 91 6.92 4.87 -1.52
C ILE A 91 7.31 3.44 -1.11
N TYR A 92 6.66 2.95 -0.06
CA TYR A 92 6.86 1.62 0.47
C TYR A 92 5.52 0.95 0.77
N LEU A 93 5.47 -0.37 0.69
CA LEU A 93 4.40 -1.20 1.26
C LEU A 93 2.97 -0.77 0.89
N LEU A 94 2.69 -0.54 -0.40
CA LEU A 94 1.31 -0.39 -0.86
C LEU A 94 0.52 -1.66 -0.50
N GLU A 95 -0.63 -1.50 0.15
CA GLU A 95 -1.50 -2.61 0.56
C GLU A 95 -2.22 -3.21 -0.67
N LYS A 96 -1.54 -4.15 -1.34
CA LYS A 96 -2.01 -4.72 -2.61
C LYS A 96 -3.33 -5.48 -2.47
N SER A 97 -3.59 -6.15 -1.36
CA SER A 97 -4.83 -6.92 -1.17
C SER A 97 -6.09 -6.06 -1.24
N ARG A 98 -6.01 -4.80 -0.80
CA ARG A 98 -7.11 -3.83 -0.83
C ARG A 98 -7.69 -3.57 -2.23
N VAL A 99 -6.89 -3.80 -3.27
CA VAL A 99 -7.30 -3.71 -4.68
C VAL A 99 -8.41 -4.70 -5.03
N VAL A 100 -8.45 -5.86 -4.37
CA VAL A 100 -9.34 -6.98 -4.74
C VAL A 100 -10.23 -7.45 -3.60
N PHE A 101 -9.97 -6.98 -2.37
CA PHE A 101 -10.67 -7.43 -1.17
C PHE A 101 -10.86 -6.29 -0.17
N GLN A 102 -12.01 -6.26 0.50
CA GLN A 102 -12.31 -5.31 1.58
C GLN A 102 -13.04 -6.02 2.72
N GLN A 103 -12.76 -5.59 3.95
CA GLN A 103 -13.59 -5.95 5.10
C GLN A 103 -14.94 -5.22 5.05
N PRO A 104 -16.01 -5.72 5.71
CA PRO A 104 -17.37 -5.17 5.61
C PRO A 104 -17.50 -3.66 5.86
N GLU A 105 -16.67 -3.08 6.73
CA GLU A 105 -16.72 -1.66 7.10
C GLU A 105 -15.64 -0.79 6.41
N GLU A 106 -14.87 -1.39 5.51
CA GLU A 106 -13.77 -0.74 4.79
C GLU A 106 -14.09 -0.49 3.32
N ARG A 107 -13.35 0.43 2.70
CA ARG A 107 -13.39 0.67 1.26
C ARG A 107 -12.13 0.18 0.58
N SER A 108 -12.20 0.03 -0.74
CA SER A 108 -11.01 0.03 -1.60
C SER A 108 -10.43 1.46 -1.70
N TYR A 109 -9.43 1.65 -2.56
CA TYR A 109 -8.82 2.97 -2.79
C TYR A 109 -9.85 4.01 -3.28
N HIS A 110 -9.67 5.27 -2.90
CA HIS A 110 -10.65 6.33 -3.19
C HIS A 110 -10.93 6.50 -4.69
N ILE A 111 -9.92 6.32 -5.54
CA ILE A 111 -10.02 6.50 -6.99
C ILE A 111 -11.13 5.66 -7.63
N TYR A 112 -11.44 4.47 -7.11
CA TYR A 112 -12.56 3.66 -7.63
C TYR A 112 -13.88 4.42 -7.53
N TYR A 113 -14.16 4.98 -6.36
CA TYR A 113 -15.41 5.67 -6.07
C TYR A 113 -15.45 7.06 -6.68
N GLN A 114 -14.30 7.74 -6.76
CA GLN A 114 -14.15 9.00 -7.48
C GLN A 114 -14.53 8.83 -8.95
N ILE A 115 -14.00 7.80 -9.64
CA ILE A 115 -14.36 7.49 -11.03
C ILE A 115 -15.87 7.20 -11.15
N LEU A 116 -16.44 6.41 -10.23
CA LEU A 116 -17.85 6.00 -10.27
C LEU A 116 -18.84 7.11 -9.86
N SER A 117 -18.36 8.22 -9.31
CA SER A 117 -19.17 9.36 -8.86
C SER A 117 -20.04 10.00 -9.95
N SER A 118 -19.73 9.76 -11.23
CA SER A 118 -20.38 10.38 -12.39
C SER A 118 -20.24 11.89 -12.48
N HIS A 119 -19.29 12.48 -11.73
CA HIS A 119 -18.98 13.91 -11.82
C HIS A 119 -18.31 14.30 -13.14
N LYS A 120 -17.60 13.34 -13.75
CA LYS A 120 -17.03 13.42 -15.12
C LYS A 120 -17.62 12.32 -16.01
N PRO A 121 -18.84 12.52 -16.58
CA PRO A 121 -19.57 11.54 -17.40
C PRO A 121 -18.75 10.87 -18.50
N GLU A 122 -17.78 11.58 -19.06
CA GLU A 122 -16.87 11.08 -20.10
C GLU A 122 -16.03 9.87 -19.63
N LEU A 123 -15.79 9.75 -18.31
CA LEU A 123 -15.07 8.60 -17.75
C LEU A 123 -15.94 7.34 -17.75
N GLN A 124 -17.25 7.44 -17.53
CA GLN A 124 -18.15 6.27 -17.57
C GLN A 124 -18.10 5.62 -18.96
N ASP A 125 -18.23 6.43 -20.00
CA ASP A 125 -18.21 5.98 -21.39
C ASP A 125 -16.82 5.45 -21.79
N MET A 126 -15.75 6.17 -21.43
CA MET A 126 -14.38 5.77 -21.77
C MET A 126 -13.99 4.44 -21.13
N LEU A 127 -14.40 4.23 -19.87
CA LEU A 127 -14.01 3.08 -19.06
C LEU A 127 -15.03 1.92 -19.16
N LEU A 128 -16.14 2.13 -19.87
CA LEU A 128 -17.24 1.18 -19.99
C LEU A 128 -17.80 0.78 -18.62
N VAL A 129 -17.90 1.75 -17.71
CA VAL A 129 -18.36 1.55 -16.33
C VAL A 129 -19.71 2.20 -16.05
N SER A 130 -20.48 1.59 -15.15
CA SER A 130 -21.69 2.19 -14.59
C SER A 130 -21.34 3.13 -13.43
N SER A 131 -22.34 3.82 -12.89
CA SER A 131 -22.21 4.63 -11.68
C SER A 131 -22.43 3.84 -10.39
N ASN A 132 -22.78 2.56 -10.46
CA ASN A 132 -23.09 1.73 -9.30
C ASN A 132 -21.88 0.90 -8.88
N PRO A 133 -21.24 1.18 -7.73
CA PRO A 133 -20.08 0.42 -7.28
C PRO A 133 -20.36 -1.08 -7.08
N HIS A 134 -21.60 -1.46 -6.77
CA HIS A 134 -21.98 -2.87 -6.57
C HIS A 134 -21.97 -3.70 -7.85
N ASP A 135 -21.83 -3.06 -9.02
CA ASP A 135 -21.62 -3.77 -10.27
C ASP A 135 -20.19 -4.34 -10.36
N TYR A 136 -19.27 -3.97 -9.46
CA TYR A 136 -17.85 -4.32 -9.51
C TYR A 136 -17.36 -4.99 -8.22
N HIS A 137 -17.19 -6.32 -8.27
CA HIS A 137 -16.89 -7.10 -7.08
C HIS A 137 -15.62 -6.68 -6.32
N PHE A 138 -14.57 -6.26 -7.03
CA PHE A 138 -13.28 -5.90 -6.43
C PHE A 138 -13.30 -4.60 -5.61
N CYS A 139 -14.34 -3.77 -5.70
CA CYS A 139 -14.45 -2.54 -4.91
C CYS A 139 -15.76 -2.43 -4.11
N SER A 140 -16.53 -3.51 -3.98
CA SER A 140 -17.88 -3.48 -3.40
C SER A 140 -18.14 -4.53 -2.33
N GLN A 141 -17.10 -5.11 -1.74
CA GLN A 141 -17.24 -6.13 -0.68
C GLN A 141 -17.50 -5.51 0.70
N GLY A 142 -17.03 -4.29 0.92
CA GLY A 142 -17.27 -3.50 2.12
C GLY A 142 -18.23 -2.34 1.87
N VAL A 143 -17.94 -1.19 2.47
CA VAL A 143 -18.69 0.04 2.22
C VAL A 143 -18.27 0.65 0.88
N THR A 144 -19.16 1.43 0.28
CA THR A 144 -18.92 2.10 -1.01
C THR A 144 -18.91 3.63 -0.87
N THR A 145 -19.45 4.15 0.22
CA THR A 145 -19.54 5.58 0.51
C THR A 145 -18.89 5.92 1.85
N VAL A 146 -18.48 7.18 2.02
CA VAL A 146 -17.89 7.74 3.24
C VAL A 146 -18.60 9.05 3.54
N GLN A 147 -19.14 9.20 4.75
CA GLN A 147 -19.97 10.37 5.08
C GLN A 147 -19.19 11.69 5.07
N SER A 148 -17.89 11.65 5.34
CA SER A 148 -17.01 12.81 5.41
C SER A 148 -16.39 13.21 4.07
N MET A 149 -16.72 12.52 2.97
CA MET A 149 -16.07 12.66 1.67
C MET A 149 -17.08 12.74 0.53
N ASP A 150 -16.90 13.73 -0.35
CA ASP A 150 -17.62 13.81 -1.63
C ASP A 150 -16.69 13.28 -2.74
N ASP A 151 -16.90 12.03 -3.14
CA ASP A 151 -16.05 11.37 -4.15
C ASP A 151 -16.08 12.12 -5.51
N GLY A 152 -17.13 12.88 -5.83
CA GLY A 152 -17.21 13.66 -7.07
C GLY A 152 -16.33 14.92 -7.02
N TYR A 153 -16.40 15.67 -5.93
CA TYR A 153 -15.51 16.81 -5.71
C TYR A 153 -14.04 16.38 -5.60
N GLU A 154 -13.77 15.26 -4.94
CA GLU A 154 -12.41 14.70 -4.84
C GLU A 154 -11.86 14.23 -6.20
N LEU A 155 -12.73 13.79 -7.13
CA LEU A 155 -12.32 13.49 -8.51
C LEU A 155 -11.80 14.74 -9.22
N ASP A 156 -12.47 15.87 -9.07
CA ASP A 156 -12.05 17.14 -9.68
C ASP A 156 -10.71 17.61 -9.13
N LEU A 157 -10.50 17.52 -7.82
CA LEU A 157 -9.21 17.82 -7.20
C LEU A 157 -8.11 16.89 -7.72
N THR A 158 -8.41 15.60 -7.85
CA THR A 158 -7.46 14.60 -8.35
C THR A 158 -7.09 14.86 -9.81
N ASP A 159 -8.06 15.13 -10.66
CA ASP A 159 -7.84 15.41 -12.08
C ASP A 159 -7.08 16.73 -12.29
N HIS A 160 -7.42 17.77 -11.52
CA HIS A 160 -6.70 19.05 -11.52
C HIS A 160 -5.25 18.89 -11.04
N ALA A 161 -5.03 18.14 -9.97
CA ALA A 161 -3.70 17.85 -9.46
C ALA A 161 -2.82 17.17 -10.52
N MET A 162 -3.36 16.17 -11.23
CA MET A 162 -2.63 15.50 -12.31
C MET A 162 -2.25 16.46 -13.45
N ASP A 163 -3.14 17.39 -13.82
CA ASP A 163 -2.84 18.42 -14.82
C ASP A 163 -1.73 19.36 -14.35
N THR A 164 -1.80 19.84 -13.10
CA THR A 164 -0.80 20.74 -12.50
C THR A 164 0.58 20.08 -12.37
N LEU A 165 0.62 18.78 -12.11
CA LEU A 165 1.85 17.98 -12.04
C LEU A 165 2.41 17.62 -13.43
N GLY A 166 1.77 18.08 -14.50
CA GLY A 166 2.25 17.91 -15.88
C GLY A 166 2.05 16.51 -16.43
N PHE A 167 1.02 15.78 -15.98
CA PHE A 167 0.58 14.57 -16.66
C PHE A 167 -0.02 14.96 -18.01
N THR A 168 0.35 14.25 -19.07
CA THR A 168 -0.34 14.39 -20.35
C THR A 168 -1.75 13.80 -20.26
N PRO A 169 -2.70 14.20 -21.14
CA PRO A 169 -4.02 13.60 -21.17
C PRO A 169 -3.97 12.07 -21.33
N ASP A 170 -3.07 11.54 -22.17
CA ASP A 170 -2.91 10.11 -22.37
C ASP A 170 -2.40 9.39 -21.12
N GLU A 171 -1.46 10.00 -20.39
CA GLU A 171 -0.96 9.49 -19.11
C GLU A 171 -2.06 9.46 -18.05
N LYS A 172 -2.82 10.55 -17.92
CA LYS A 172 -3.92 10.69 -16.96
C LYS A 172 -5.03 9.68 -17.24
N TYR A 173 -5.53 9.64 -18.48
CA TYR A 173 -6.54 8.67 -18.90
C TYR A 173 -6.00 7.24 -18.88
N GLY A 174 -4.70 7.03 -19.06
CA GLY A 174 -4.06 5.72 -18.88
C GLY A 174 -4.22 5.18 -17.46
N CYS A 175 -4.01 6.02 -16.44
CA CYS A 175 -4.28 5.65 -15.04
C CYS A 175 -5.75 5.26 -14.83
N TYR A 176 -6.69 6.07 -15.34
CA TYR A 176 -8.12 5.77 -15.19
C TYR A 176 -8.53 4.49 -15.95
N LYS A 177 -8.00 4.25 -17.15
CA LYS A 177 -8.20 3.01 -17.92
C LYS A 177 -7.72 1.78 -17.18
N ILE A 178 -6.58 1.86 -16.49
CA ILE A 178 -6.07 0.77 -15.67
C ILE A 178 -7.01 0.46 -14.50
N VAL A 179 -7.49 1.48 -13.78
CA VAL A 179 -8.45 1.29 -12.68
C VAL A 179 -9.77 0.72 -13.21
N GLY A 180 -10.26 1.25 -14.34
CA GLY A 180 -11.42 0.72 -15.07
C GLY A 180 -11.27 -0.76 -15.43
N ALA A 181 -10.12 -1.15 -15.97
CA ALA A 181 -9.82 -2.54 -16.30
C ALA A 181 -9.81 -3.42 -15.05
N ILE A 182 -9.27 -2.95 -13.92
CA ILE A 182 -9.26 -3.70 -12.67
C ILE A 182 -10.68 -3.97 -12.14
N MET A 183 -11.58 -2.99 -12.26
CA MET A 183 -12.99 -3.21 -11.92
C MET A 183 -13.61 -4.34 -12.77
N HIS A 184 -13.34 -4.36 -14.07
CA HIS A 184 -13.82 -5.42 -14.97
C HIS A 184 -13.13 -6.78 -14.75
N PHE A 185 -11.84 -6.79 -14.35
CA PHE A 185 -11.16 -8.03 -13.92
C PHE A 185 -11.92 -8.73 -12.80
N GLY A 186 -12.42 -7.97 -11.82
CA GLY A 186 -13.20 -8.49 -10.70
C GLY A 186 -14.52 -9.16 -11.09
N ASN A 187 -15.02 -8.88 -12.30
CA ASN A 187 -16.26 -9.41 -12.82
C ASN A 187 -16.07 -10.56 -13.82
N MET A 188 -14.84 -11.02 -14.04
CA MET A 188 -14.60 -12.21 -14.86
C MET A 188 -15.14 -13.44 -14.14
N LYS A 189 -15.94 -14.26 -14.84
CA LYS A 189 -16.53 -15.48 -14.30
C LYS A 189 -15.98 -16.69 -15.03
N PHE A 190 -15.72 -17.74 -14.28
CA PHE A 190 -15.19 -19.00 -14.77
C PHE A 190 -15.97 -20.16 -14.16
N LYS A 191 -16.11 -21.23 -14.93
CA LYS A 191 -16.79 -22.45 -14.51
C LYS A 191 -15.95 -23.67 -14.83
N LYS A 192 -16.22 -24.78 -14.15
CA LYS A 192 -15.58 -26.06 -14.40
C LYS A 192 -16.17 -26.68 -15.66
N LYS A 193 -15.32 -27.16 -16.57
CA LYS A 193 -15.79 -27.96 -17.73
C LYS A 193 -16.46 -29.25 -17.25
N GLN A 194 -17.54 -29.66 -17.93
CA GLN A 194 -18.40 -30.78 -17.47
C GLN A 194 -17.69 -32.13 -17.26
N ARG A 195 -16.53 -32.37 -17.87
CA ARG A 195 -15.78 -33.63 -17.81
C ARG A 195 -14.30 -33.49 -17.47
N GLU A 196 -13.85 -32.28 -17.15
CA GLU A 196 -12.44 -31.98 -16.87
C GLU A 196 -12.34 -31.17 -15.57
N GLU A 197 -11.19 -31.21 -14.88
CA GLU A 197 -10.92 -30.31 -13.75
C GLU A 197 -10.55 -28.89 -14.19
N GLN A 198 -10.40 -28.67 -15.49
CA GLN A 198 -10.03 -27.39 -16.06
C GLN A 198 -11.18 -26.38 -16.06
N ALA A 199 -10.82 -25.12 -15.90
CA ALA A 199 -11.70 -23.99 -16.02
C ALA A 199 -12.02 -23.67 -17.50
N GLU A 200 -13.19 -23.10 -17.71
CA GLU A 200 -13.59 -22.39 -18.93
C GLU A 200 -14.25 -21.06 -18.55
N ALA A 201 -14.27 -20.11 -19.49
CA ALA A 201 -14.93 -18.83 -19.28
C ALA A 201 -16.45 -19.01 -19.15
N ASP A 202 -17.06 -18.26 -18.25
CA ASP A 202 -18.52 -18.15 -18.12
C ASP A 202 -18.99 -16.78 -18.59
N GLY A 203 -18.93 -16.59 -19.92
CA GLY A 203 -19.10 -15.30 -20.58
C GLY A 203 -17.76 -14.58 -20.83
N THR A 204 -17.73 -13.70 -21.84
CA THR A 204 -16.51 -12.99 -22.24
C THR A 204 -16.61 -11.48 -22.10
N GLU A 205 -17.79 -10.92 -21.79
CA GLU A 205 -18.01 -9.47 -21.76
C GLU A 205 -16.97 -8.72 -20.91
N SER A 206 -16.76 -9.15 -19.66
CA SER A 206 -15.76 -8.54 -18.77
C SER A 206 -14.34 -8.67 -19.32
N VAL A 207 -14.02 -9.79 -19.98
CA VAL A 207 -12.70 -10.03 -20.61
C VAL A 207 -12.49 -9.08 -21.79
N ASP A 208 -13.52 -8.90 -22.61
CA ASP A 208 -13.49 -8.01 -23.77
C ASP A 208 -13.32 -6.55 -23.34
N LYS A 209 -14.01 -6.12 -22.27
CA LYS A 209 -13.84 -4.78 -21.69
C LYS A 209 -12.43 -4.56 -21.14
N VAL A 210 -11.88 -5.53 -20.40
CA VAL A 210 -10.48 -5.47 -19.92
C VAL A 210 -9.51 -5.38 -21.09
N ALA A 211 -9.69 -6.22 -22.10
CA ALA A 211 -8.82 -6.27 -23.27
C ALA A 211 -8.82 -4.94 -24.04
N TYR A 212 -10.00 -4.34 -24.21
CA TYR A 212 -10.15 -3.03 -24.83
C TYR A 212 -9.40 -1.93 -24.07
N LEU A 213 -9.61 -1.83 -22.74
CA LEU A 213 -8.98 -0.79 -21.92
C LEU A 213 -7.46 -0.93 -21.82
N MET A 214 -6.97 -2.17 -21.82
CA MET A 214 -5.54 -2.49 -21.73
C MET A 214 -4.84 -2.49 -23.09
N GLY A 215 -5.58 -2.39 -24.20
CA GLY A 215 -5.04 -2.44 -25.56
C GLY A 215 -4.45 -3.80 -25.93
N ILE A 216 -5.04 -4.90 -25.46
CA ILE A 216 -4.58 -6.28 -25.70
C ILE A 216 -5.65 -7.13 -26.35
N SER A 217 -5.27 -8.31 -26.86
CA SER A 217 -6.19 -9.29 -27.42
C SER A 217 -6.97 -10.02 -26.32
N SER A 218 -8.30 -9.99 -26.40
CA SER A 218 -9.19 -10.73 -25.47
C SER A 218 -8.92 -12.24 -25.51
N ALA A 219 -8.71 -12.79 -26.72
CA ALA A 219 -8.41 -14.21 -26.89
C ALA A 219 -7.07 -14.60 -26.23
N ASP A 220 -6.05 -13.75 -26.32
CA ASP A 220 -4.74 -14.02 -25.71
C ASP A 220 -4.77 -13.84 -24.19
N LEU A 221 -5.49 -12.84 -23.69
CA LEU A 221 -5.73 -12.68 -22.26
C LEU A 221 -6.41 -13.93 -21.67
N LEU A 222 -7.49 -14.37 -22.31
CA LEU A 222 -8.24 -15.52 -21.83
C LEU A 222 -7.43 -16.81 -21.92
N LYS A 223 -6.69 -17.00 -23.02
CA LYS A 223 -5.76 -18.13 -23.18
C LYS A 223 -4.65 -18.10 -22.14
N GLY A 224 -4.09 -16.93 -21.83
CA GLY A 224 -3.06 -16.76 -20.82
C GLY A 224 -3.53 -17.09 -19.41
N LEU A 225 -4.79 -16.78 -19.08
CA LEU A 225 -5.40 -17.10 -17.79
C LEU A 225 -5.75 -18.59 -17.66
N LEU A 226 -6.41 -19.17 -18.67
CA LEU A 226 -6.88 -20.56 -18.62
C LEU A 226 -5.77 -21.59 -18.90
N HIS A 227 -4.83 -21.23 -19.78
CA HIS A 227 -3.81 -22.12 -20.33
C HIS A 227 -2.42 -21.46 -20.39
N PRO A 228 -1.87 -20.98 -19.25
CA PRO A 228 -0.56 -20.36 -19.22
C PRO A 228 0.55 -21.32 -19.68
N ARG A 229 1.57 -20.74 -20.31
CA ARG A 229 2.79 -21.45 -20.73
C ARG A 229 3.83 -21.37 -19.62
N VAL A 230 4.22 -22.51 -19.07
CA VAL A 230 5.25 -22.61 -18.02
C VAL A 230 6.53 -23.12 -18.65
N LYS A 231 7.66 -22.45 -18.37
CA LYS A 231 8.98 -22.90 -18.82
C LYS A 231 9.47 -24.02 -17.91
N VAL A 232 9.75 -25.20 -18.50
CA VAL A 232 10.30 -26.36 -17.80
C VAL A 232 11.59 -26.75 -18.52
N GLY A 233 12.73 -26.45 -17.91
CA GLY A 233 14.03 -26.55 -18.57
C GLY A 233 14.13 -25.57 -19.75
N ASN A 234 14.30 -26.10 -20.96
CA ASN A 234 14.38 -25.31 -22.20
C ASN A 234 13.06 -25.25 -22.99
N GLU A 235 12.02 -25.97 -22.57
CA GLU A 235 10.73 -26.05 -23.28
C GLU A 235 9.62 -25.30 -22.55
N TYR A 236 8.57 -24.94 -23.29
CA TYR A 236 7.35 -24.33 -22.75
C TYR A 236 6.19 -25.31 -22.85
N ILE A 237 5.62 -25.66 -21.70
CA ILE A 237 4.48 -26.56 -21.60
C ILE A 237 3.23 -25.74 -21.28
N VAL A 238 2.13 -26.05 -21.96
CA VAL A 238 0.81 -25.45 -21.67
C VAL A 238 0.19 -26.18 -20.48
N LYS A 239 -0.16 -25.43 -19.44
CA LYS A 239 -0.79 -25.97 -18.22
C LYS A 239 -2.23 -25.48 -18.13
N GLY A 240 -3.20 -26.40 -18.11
CA GLY A 240 -4.59 -26.05 -17.79
C GLY A 240 -4.74 -25.71 -16.30
N GLN A 241 -5.60 -24.75 -15.99
CA GLN A 241 -5.86 -24.31 -14.62
C GLN A 241 -7.26 -24.68 -14.11
N THR A 242 -7.40 -24.87 -12.79
CA THR A 242 -8.70 -24.98 -12.14
C THR A 242 -9.36 -23.61 -11.98
N VAL A 243 -10.65 -23.56 -11.66
CA VAL A 243 -11.38 -22.29 -11.47
C VAL A 243 -10.75 -21.43 -10.37
N GLU A 244 -10.34 -22.07 -9.27
CA GLU A 244 -9.71 -21.40 -8.12
C GLU A 244 -8.34 -20.81 -8.50
N GLN A 245 -7.56 -21.53 -9.31
CA GLN A 245 -6.27 -21.06 -9.81
C GLN A 245 -6.43 -19.85 -10.74
N VAL A 246 -7.42 -19.89 -11.64
CA VAL A 246 -7.71 -18.78 -12.55
C VAL A 246 -8.18 -17.55 -11.78
N ASN A 247 -9.10 -17.70 -10.83
CA ASN A 247 -9.55 -16.59 -9.98
C ASN A 247 -8.39 -15.97 -9.18
N SER A 248 -7.52 -16.82 -8.63
CA SER A 248 -6.30 -16.38 -7.93
C SER A 248 -5.35 -15.63 -8.86
N ALA A 249 -5.19 -16.09 -10.10
CA ALA A 249 -4.36 -15.45 -11.12
C ALA A 249 -4.93 -14.08 -11.54
N VAL A 250 -6.25 -13.98 -11.74
CA VAL A 250 -6.94 -12.71 -12.03
C VAL A 250 -6.73 -11.70 -10.91
N ALA A 251 -6.96 -12.10 -9.67
CA ALA A 251 -6.74 -11.24 -8.51
C ALA A 251 -5.25 -10.84 -8.39
N ALA A 252 -4.32 -11.77 -8.59
CA ALA A 252 -2.88 -11.48 -8.56
C ALA A 252 -2.47 -10.50 -9.65
N LEU A 253 -3.02 -10.63 -10.87
CA LEU A 253 -2.77 -9.74 -11.98
C LEU A 253 -3.30 -8.34 -11.71
N ALA A 254 -4.54 -8.20 -11.22
CA ALA A 254 -5.11 -6.93 -10.80
C ALA A 254 -4.24 -6.20 -9.75
N LYS A 255 -3.83 -6.93 -8.70
CA LYS A 255 -2.92 -6.41 -7.66
C LYS A 255 -1.57 -5.97 -8.22
N ALA A 256 -1.00 -6.72 -9.17
CA ALA A 256 0.29 -6.42 -9.77
C ALA A 256 0.22 -5.20 -10.72
N ILE A 257 -0.86 -5.09 -11.48
CA ILE A 257 -1.11 -3.95 -12.37
C ILE A 257 -1.26 -2.67 -11.54
N TYR A 258 -2.09 -2.70 -10.50
CA TYR A 258 -2.30 -1.53 -9.63
C TYR A 258 -1.00 -1.07 -8.95
N ASP A 259 -0.24 -2.01 -8.37
CA ASP A 259 1.05 -1.71 -7.71
C ASP A 259 2.06 -1.05 -8.68
N ARG A 260 2.16 -1.57 -9.90
CA ARG A 260 3.05 -0.99 -10.93
C ARG A 260 2.57 0.37 -11.41
N MET A 261 1.26 0.55 -11.60
CA MET A 261 0.66 1.83 -11.94
C MET A 261 0.93 2.86 -10.85
N PHE A 262 0.73 2.51 -9.58
CA PHE A 262 0.97 3.44 -8.47
C PHE A 262 2.45 3.84 -8.35
N LYS A 263 3.38 2.89 -8.50
CA LYS A 263 4.82 3.18 -8.57
C LYS A 263 5.17 4.10 -9.73
N TRP A 264 4.58 3.86 -10.90
CA TRP A 264 4.78 4.72 -12.06
C TRP A 264 4.21 6.12 -11.84
N LEU A 265 3.01 6.24 -11.25
CA LEU A 265 2.37 7.50 -10.90
C LEU A 265 3.27 8.34 -10.00
N VAL A 266 3.82 7.75 -8.93
CA VAL A 266 4.78 8.42 -8.05
C VAL A 266 6.07 8.78 -8.79
N GLY A 267 6.56 7.91 -9.67
CA GLY A 267 7.70 8.22 -10.54
C GLY A 267 7.44 9.44 -11.43
N ARG A 268 6.23 9.60 -11.97
CA ARG A 268 5.84 10.78 -12.75
C ARG A 268 5.73 12.03 -11.89
N ILE A 269 5.18 11.93 -10.67
CA ILE A 269 5.18 13.03 -9.70
C ILE A 269 6.61 13.48 -9.40
N ASN A 270 7.53 12.54 -9.14
CA ASN A 270 8.94 12.88 -8.88
C ASN A 270 9.62 13.61 -10.03
N LEU A 271 9.23 13.35 -11.28
CA LEU A 271 9.74 14.12 -12.43
C LEU A 271 9.27 15.58 -12.40
N SER A 272 8.06 15.86 -11.89
CA SER A 272 7.57 17.22 -11.71
C SER A 272 8.28 17.97 -10.57
N LEU A 273 8.66 17.25 -9.51
CA LEU A 273 9.35 17.80 -8.34
C LEU A 273 10.87 17.96 -8.53
N TYR A 274 11.40 17.37 -9.60
CA TYR A 274 12.82 17.40 -9.92
C TYR A 274 13.23 18.78 -10.45
N THR A 275 14.36 19.28 -9.96
CA THR A 275 15.08 20.40 -10.57
C THR A 275 16.53 20.02 -10.80
N ALA A 276 17.18 20.70 -11.76
CA ALA A 276 18.61 20.53 -12.04
C ALA A 276 19.53 21.27 -11.04
N LEU A 277 18.99 21.81 -9.95
CA LEU A 277 19.79 22.51 -8.94
C LEU A 277 20.69 21.53 -8.15
N PRO A 278 21.89 21.96 -7.73
CA PRO A 278 22.79 21.13 -6.95
C PRO A 278 22.16 20.77 -5.60
N ARG A 279 22.25 19.49 -5.22
CA ARG A 279 21.76 18.94 -3.96
C ARG A 279 22.95 18.71 -3.03
N GLN A 280 22.86 19.19 -1.81
CA GLN A 280 23.91 18.97 -0.82
C GLN A 280 23.40 18.24 0.42
N TYR A 281 22.20 18.58 0.89
CA TYR A 281 21.59 17.98 2.08
C TYR A 281 20.11 17.73 1.84
N PHE A 282 19.50 16.82 2.60
CA PHE A 282 18.05 16.67 2.60
C PHE A 282 17.45 16.56 3.99
N ILE A 283 16.18 16.94 4.08
CA ILE A 283 15.30 16.62 5.21
C ILE A 283 14.24 15.65 4.70
N GLY A 284 14.27 14.43 5.23
CA GLY A 284 13.32 13.38 4.91
C GLY A 284 12.15 13.40 5.89
N VAL A 285 10.92 13.42 5.41
CA VAL A 285 9.72 13.26 6.24
C VAL A 285 9.11 11.89 5.96
N LEU A 286 9.12 11.01 6.96
CA LEU A 286 8.50 9.69 6.85
C LEU A 286 7.06 9.72 7.39
N ASP A 287 6.11 9.45 6.50
CA ASP A 287 4.68 9.31 6.78
C ASP A 287 4.26 7.89 6.40
N ILE A 288 4.09 7.02 7.40
CA ILE A 288 3.65 5.63 7.24
C ILE A 288 2.46 5.34 8.13
N ALA A 289 1.63 4.38 7.75
CA ALA A 289 0.56 3.89 8.61
C ALA A 289 1.11 3.51 10.00
N GLY A 290 0.39 3.94 11.05
CA GLY A 290 0.76 3.61 12.43
C GLY A 290 0.49 2.15 12.75
N PHE A 291 0.85 1.74 13.96
CA PHE A 291 0.53 0.40 14.48
C PHE A 291 -0.99 0.15 14.46
N GLU A 292 -1.42 -1.03 14.01
CA GLU A 292 -2.83 -1.40 13.83
C GLU A 292 -3.21 -2.58 14.72
N ILE A 293 -4.16 -2.35 15.64
CA ILE A 293 -4.79 -3.39 16.46
C ILE A 293 -6.29 -3.31 16.25
N PHE A 294 -6.79 -4.18 15.37
CA PHE A 294 -8.21 -4.33 15.11
C PHE A 294 -8.77 -5.58 15.79
N GLU A 295 -10.10 -5.73 15.73
CA GLU A 295 -10.69 -7.03 16.05
C GLU A 295 -10.09 -8.05 15.07
N PHE A 296 -10.32 -7.86 13.77
CA PHE A 296 -9.78 -8.72 12.73
C PHE A 296 -8.41 -8.25 12.24
N ASN A 297 -7.35 -9.02 12.50
CA ASN A 297 -6.00 -8.75 11.99
C ASN A 297 -5.57 -9.85 11.03
N SER A 298 -5.18 -9.43 9.83
CA SER A 298 -4.74 -10.29 8.73
C SER A 298 -3.23 -10.18 8.49
N PHE A 299 -2.75 -10.81 7.43
CA PHE A 299 -1.35 -10.72 6.99
C PHE A 299 -0.90 -9.26 6.81
N GLU A 300 -1.79 -8.40 6.33
CA GLU A 300 -1.54 -6.97 6.12
C GLU A 300 -1.22 -6.25 7.44
N GLN A 301 -1.99 -6.52 8.50
CA GLN A 301 -1.72 -5.99 9.83
C GLN A 301 -0.40 -6.52 10.37
N LEU A 302 -0.07 -7.81 10.15
CA LEU A 302 1.23 -8.36 10.53
C LEU A 302 2.39 -7.59 9.86
N CYS A 303 2.29 -7.31 8.55
CA CYS A 303 3.32 -6.56 7.81
C CYS A 303 3.47 -5.10 8.30
N ILE A 304 2.35 -4.41 8.53
CA ILE A 304 2.35 -3.02 9.02
C ILE A 304 2.90 -2.97 10.45
N ASN A 305 2.48 -3.88 11.32
CA ASN A 305 2.93 -3.95 12.70
C ASN A 305 4.41 -4.33 12.79
N PHE A 306 4.88 -5.27 11.96
CA PHE A 306 6.30 -5.59 11.82
C PHE A 306 7.15 -4.37 11.42
N THR A 307 6.66 -3.57 10.47
CA THR A 307 7.33 -2.33 10.08
C THR A 307 7.39 -1.33 11.24
N ASN A 308 6.28 -1.18 11.97
CA ASN A 308 6.24 -0.32 13.16
C ASN A 308 7.14 -0.84 14.30
N GLU A 309 7.29 -2.15 14.46
CA GLU A 309 8.23 -2.78 15.41
C GLU A 309 9.68 -2.35 15.09
N LYS A 310 10.06 -2.44 13.81
CA LYS A 310 11.39 -2.00 13.34
C LYS A 310 11.60 -0.49 13.49
N LEU A 311 10.59 0.32 13.19
CA LEU A 311 10.66 1.77 13.38
C LEU A 311 10.81 2.13 14.86
N GLN A 312 10.13 1.39 15.75
CA GLN A 312 10.27 1.57 17.18
C GLN A 312 11.66 1.13 17.68
N GLN A 313 12.21 0.02 17.18
CA GLN A 313 13.58 -0.40 17.50
C GLN A 313 14.59 0.65 17.04
N TYR A 314 14.43 1.17 15.82
CA TYR A 314 15.28 2.23 15.30
C TYR A 314 15.20 3.49 16.16
N PHE A 315 14.01 3.89 16.58
CA PHE A 315 13.84 5.02 17.49
C PHE A 315 14.52 4.79 18.83
N ASN A 316 14.32 3.61 19.44
CA ASN A 316 14.98 3.28 20.71
C ASN A 316 16.51 3.35 20.53
N HIS A 317 17.05 2.77 19.47
CA HIS A 317 18.49 2.84 19.20
C HIS A 317 18.99 4.28 18.99
N HIS A 318 18.29 5.08 18.17
CA HIS A 318 18.72 6.44 17.83
C HIS A 318 18.58 7.41 19.01
N MET A 319 17.42 7.43 19.68
CA MET A 319 17.15 8.33 20.80
C MET A 319 18.08 8.02 21.98
N PHE A 320 18.43 6.75 22.22
CA PHE A 320 19.22 6.41 23.40
C PHE A 320 20.71 6.30 23.11
N VAL A 321 21.14 5.66 22.03
CA VAL A 321 22.58 5.43 21.79
C VAL A 321 23.24 6.69 21.26
N LEU A 322 22.64 7.35 20.25
CA LEU A 322 23.26 8.53 19.64
C LEU A 322 23.14 9.77 20.53
N GLU A 323 22.02 9.97 21.25
CA GLU A 323 21.98 11.07 22.22
C GLU A 323 23.01 10.86 23.33
N GLN A 324 23.20 9.62 23.82
CA GLN A 324 24.22 9.34 24.85
C GLN A 324 25.64 9.54 24.33
N GLU A 325 25.92 9.16 23.09
CA GLU A 325 27.20 9.45 22.43
C GLU A 325 27.41 10.95 22.25
N GLU A 326 26.37 11.72 21.93
CA GLU A 326 26.43 13.18 21.83
C GLU A 326 26.66 13.82 23.20
N TYR A 327 25.89 13.47 24.24
CA TYR A 327 26.11 13.94 25.61
C TYR A 327 27.53 13.66 26.10
N LYS A 328 28.07 12.47 25.76
CA LYS A 328 29.46 12.11 26.08
C LYS A 328 30.47 12.95 25.30
N THR A 329 30.19 13.26 24.04
CA THR A 329 31.04 14.10 23.18
C THR A 329 31.04 15.56 23.63
N GLU A 330 29.89 16.08 24.06
CA GLU A 330 29.72 17.43 24.59
C GLU A 330 30.18 17.57 26.06
N GLY A 331 30.59 16.47 26.70
CA GLY A 331 31.10 16.47 28.07
C GLY A 331 30.02 16.73 29.13
N ILE A 332 28.75 16.46 28.80
CA ILE A 332 27.61 16.60 29.71
C ILE A 332 27.50 15.35 30.57
N GLU A 333 27.35 15.55 31.88
CA GLU A 333 27.21 14.44 32.83
C GLU A 333 25.87 13.72 32.61
N TRP A 334 25.95 12.49 32.11
CA TRP A 334 24.78 11.66 31.79
C TRP A 334 24.84 10.32 32.53
N THR A 335 23.77 9.97 33.24
CA THR A 335 23.63 8.67 33.91
C THR A 335 23.10 7.65 32.90
N PHE A 336 23.85 6.58 32.66
CA PHE A 336 23.43 5.52 31.75
C PHE A 336 22.12 4.88 32.24
N ILE A 337 21.07 4.93 31.42
CA ILE A 337 19.81 4.24 31.68
C ILE A 337 19.62 3.22 30.55
N ASP A 338 19.59 1.94 30.90
CA ASP A 338 19.23 0.85 30.00
C ASP A 338 17.71 0.77 29.91
N PHE A 339 17.15 1.13 28.74
CA PHE A 339 15.71 1.25 28.54
C PHE A 339 15.03 -0.04 28.05
N GLY A 340 15.71 -1.19 28.06
CA GLY A 340 15.10 -2.52 28.28
C GLY A 340 13.99 -3.03 27.33
N LEU A 341 13.56 -2.28 26.31
CA LEU A 341 12.66 -2.77 25.26
C LEU A 341 13.51 -3.23 24.09
N ASP A 342 14.19 -4.36 24.29
CA ASP A 342 14.73 -5.12 23.17
C ASP A 342 13.57 -5.68 22.36
N LEU A 343 13.27 -5.04 21.23
CA LEU A 343 12.24 -5.49 20.29
C LEU A 343 12.80 -6.53 19.31
N GLN A 344 14.11 -6.83 19.38
CA GLN A 344 14.78 -7.74 18.47
C GLN A 344 14.20 -9.16 18.54
N PRO A 345 13.77 -9.70 19.69
CA PRO A 345 13.11 -11.00 19.75
C PRO A 345 11.78 -11.05 18.96
N CYS A 346 11.01 -9.95 18.93
CA CYS A 346 9.79 -9.84 18.14
C CYS A 346 10.11 -9.74 16.64
N ILE A 347 11.10 -8.92 16.28
CA ILE A 347 11.57 -8.76 14.90
C ILE A 347 12.11 -10.08 14.36
N ASP A 348 12.94 -10.77 15.15
CA ASP A 348 13.56 -12.05 14.78
C ASP A 348 12.53 -13.15 14.60
N LEU A 349 11.50 -13.21 15.45
CA LEU A 349 10.36 -14.11 15.30
C LEU A 349 9.70 -13.96 13.92
N ILE A 350 9.63 -12.74 13.38
CA ILE A 350 8.93 -12.46 12.12
C ILE A 350 9.84 -12.70 10.91
N GLU A 351 11.08 -12.20 10.91
CA GLU A 351 11.90 -12.11 9.69
C GLU A 351 13.04 -13.11 9.55
N LYS A 352 13.52 -13.70 10.65
CA LYS A 352 14.68 -14.60 10.56
C LYS A 352 14.31 -15.88 9.80
N PRO A 353 15.32 -16.63 9.30
CA PRO A 353 15.07 -17.98 8.80
C PRO A 353 14.32 -18.81 9.84
N MET A 354 13.32 -19.58 9.40
CA MET A 354 12.38 -20.30 10.28
C MET A 354 11.54 -19.40 11.20
N GLY A 355 11.46 -18.10 10.93
CA GLY A 355 10.47 -17.19 11.49
C GLY A 355 9.13 -17.27 10.77
N ILE A 356 8.17 -16.45 11.18
CA ILE A 356 6.79 -16.48 10.67
C ILE A 356 6.76 -16.32 9.15
N LEU A 357 7.42 -15.30 8.59
CA LEU A 357 7.40 -15.04 7.14
C LEU A 357 8.08 -16.15 6.35
N SER A 358 9.22 -16.66 6.84
CA SER A 358 9.95 -17.77 6.22
C SER A 358 9.09 -19.04 6.15
N ILE A 359 8.41 -19.39 7.24
CA ILE A 359 7.53 -20.58 7.29
C ILE A 359 6.32 -20.40 6.37
N MET A 360 5.75 -19.19 6.31
CA MET A 360 4.65 -18.87 5.39
C MET A 360 5.08 -19.03 3.92
N GLU A 361 6.23 -18.48 3.54
CA GLU A 361 6.77 -18.59 2.19
C GLU A 361 7.00 -20.04 1.77
N GLU A 362 7.58 -20.85 2.67
CA GLU A 362 7.78 -22.28 2.42
C GLU A 362 6.44 -23.02 2.23
N GLU A 363 5.44 -22.79 3.09
CA GLU A 363 4.12 -23.43 2.97
C GLU A 363 3.43 -23.05 1.64
N CYS A 364 3.58 -21.81 1.16
CA CYS A 364 3.04 -21.40 -0.14
C CYS A 364 3.66 -22.15 -1.33
N MET A 365 4.81 -22.80 -1.17
CA MET A 365 5.45 -23.61 -2.23
C MET A 365 4.86 -25.02 -2.34
N PHE A 366 4.12 -25.50 -1.32
CA PHE A 366 3.55 -26.84 -1.29
C PHE A 366 2.06 -26.83 -1.75
N PRO A 367 1.70 -27.49 -2.87
CA PRO A 367 0.33 -27.45 -3.41
C PRO A 367 -0.77 -28.01 -2.50
N LYS A 368 -0.40 -28.75 -1.44
CA LYS A 368 -1.33 -29.36 -0.47
C LYS A 368 -1.27 -28.70 0.91
N ALA A 369 -0.50 -27.62 1.06
CA ALA A 369 -0.50 -26.86 2.30
C ALA A 369 -1.87 -26.24 2.56
N THR A 370 -2.20 -26.07 3.84
CA THR A 370 -3.45 -25.51 4.33
C THR A 370 -3.17 -24.59 5.50
N ASP A 371 -4.11 -23.73 5.86
CA ASP A 371 -3.99 -22.87 7.05
C ASP A 371 -3.66 -23.69 8.32
N ASN A 372 -4.21 -24.91 8.41
CA ASN A 372 -3.91 -25.83 9.51
C ASN A 372 -2.48 -26.38 9.49
N SER A 373 -1.91 -26.68 8.31
CA SER A 373 -0.51 -27.15 8.23
C SER A 373 0.46 -26.02 8.58
N LEU A 374 0.17 -24.79 8.11
CA LEU A 374 0.92 -23.59 8.49
C LEU A 374 0.85 -23.35 10.00
N LYS A 375 -0.35 -23.34 10.58
CA LYS A 375 -0.56 -23.20 12.04
C LYS A 375 0.23 -24.25 12.83
N THR A 376 0.18 -25.51 12.41
CA THR A 376 0.91 -26.61 13.07
C THR A 376 2.42 -26.35 13.05
N LYS A 377 2.99 -26.01 11.88
CA LYS A 377 4.42 -25.70 11.76
C LYS A 377 4.84 -24.51 12.63
N LEU A 378 4.06 -23.43 12.62
CA LEU A 378 4.34 -22.25 13.46
C LEU A 378 4.36 -22.62 14.95
N TYR A 379 3.42 -23.45 15.40
CA TYR A 379 3.34 -23.91 16.78
C TYR A 379 4.53 -24.80 17.14
N ASP A 380 4.90 -25.76 16.30
CA ASP A 380 6.03 -26.66 16.56
C ASP A 380 7.36 -25.91 16.65
N HIS A 381 7.52 -24.84 15.86
CA HIS A 381 8.73 -24.03 15.83
C HIS A 381 8.83 -22.98 16.93
N HIS A 382 7.72 -22.33 17.31
CA HIS A 382 7.78 -21.13 18.16
C HIS A 382 7.09 -21.29 19.53
N LEU A 383 6.08 -22.15 19.68
CA LEU A 383 5.35 -22.23 20.93
C LEU A 383 6.25 -22.73 22.07
N GLY A 384 6.36 -21.92 23.13
CA GLY A 384 7.23 -22.21 24.28
C GLY A 384 8.73 -22.02 24.03
N LYS A 385 9.12 -21.61 22.81
CA LYS A 385 10.51 -21.33 22.41
C LYS A 385 10.74 -19.85 22.14
N SER A 386 9.77 -19.17 21.53
CA SER A 386 9.82 -17.74 21.22
C SER A 386 8.91 -16.97 22.18
N PRO A 387 9.42 -16.00 22.96
CA PRO A 387 8.64 -15.30 23.98
C PRO A 387 7.51 -14.44 23.39
N ASN A 388 7.69 -13.95 22.16
CA ASN A 388 6.72 -13.11 21.47
C ASN A 388 5.65 -13.92 20.71
N PHE A 389 5.65 -15.26 20.77
CA PHE A 389 4.66 -16.11 20.12
C PHE A 389 3.74 -16.79 21.15
N GLN A 390 2.44 -16.51 21.07
CA GLN A 390 1.46 -16.99 22.05
C GLN A 390 0.27 -17.71 21.38
N ARG A 391 -0.41 -18.54 22.16
CA ARG A 391 -1.71 -19.08 21.77
C ARG A 391 -2.77 -17.99 21.90
N PRO A 392 -3.73 -17.90 20.97
CA PRO A 392 -4.80 -16.95 21.08
C PRO A 392 -5.61 -17.15 22.37
N ARG A 393 -5.91 -16.06 23.06
CA ARG A 393 -6.77 -16.13 24.24
C ARG A 393 -8.21 -16.46 23.81
N PRO A 394 -8.91 -17.38 24.51
CA PRO A 394 -10.31 -17.67 24.20
C PRO A 394 -11.16 -16.41 24.40
N ASP A 395 -11.77 -15.93 23.31
CA ASP A 395 -12.63 -14.77 23.34
C ASP A 395 -14.00 -15.13 22.77
N LYS A 396 -15.00 -15.23 23.64
CA LYS A 396 -16.38 -15.58 23.28
C LYS A 396 -17.06 -14.55 22.39
N LYS A 397 -16.50 -13.35 22.25
CA LYS A 397 -17.04 -12.28 21.39
C LYS A 397 -16.50 -12.34 19.96
N ARG A 398 -15.39 -13.04 19.71
CA ARG A 398 -14.80 -13.13 18.36
C ARG A 398 -15.67 -13.98 17.44
N ARG A 399 -15.97 -13.44 16.26
CA ARG A 399 -16.77 -14.10 15.21
C ARG A 399 -15.94 -14.95 14.24
N TYR A 400 -14.63 -15.01 14.43
CA TYR A 400 -13.68 -15.72 13.57
C TYR A 400 -12.64 -16.45 14.41
N GLU A 401 -12.06 -17.51 13.83
CA GLU A 401 -10.93 -18.22 14.43
C GLU A 401 -9.66 -17.38 14.26
N THR A 402 -8.93 -17.20 15.36
CA THR A 402 -7.57 -16.66 15.38
C THR A 402 -6.60 -17.81 15.51
N HIS A 403 -5.49 -17.78 14.76
CA HIS A 403 -4.55 -18.89 14.72
C HIS A 403 -3.38 -18.74 15.69
N PHE A 404 -2.82 -17.54 15.88
CA PHE A 404 -1.74 -17.25 16.84
C PHE A 404 -1.77 -15.81 17.32
N GLU A 405 -1.02 -15.50 18.37
CA GLU A 405 -0.82 -14.15 18.91
C GLU A 405 0.66 -13.76 18.84
N VAL A 406 0.92 -12.52 18.44
CA VAL A 406 2.26 -11.91 18.50
C VAL A 406 2.27 -10.83 19.58
N VAL A 407 3.27 -10.88 20.46
CA VAL A 407 3.48 -9.87 21.51
C VAL A 407 4.36 -8.77 20.95
N HIS A 408 3.77 -7.65 20.58
CA HIS A 408 4.46 -6.46 20.09
C HIS A 408 4.70 -5.45 21.21
N TYR A 409 5.54 -4.44 20.97
CA TYR A 409 5.73 -3.33 21.90
C TYR A 409 4.42 -2.59 22.25
N ALA A 410 3.50 -2.48 21.28
CA ALA A 410 2.24 -1.76 21.41
C ALA A 410 1.11 -2.62 22.02
N GLY A 411 1.32 -3.94 22.17
CA GLY A 411 0.33 -4.87 22.71
C GLY A 411 0.33 -6.23 22.04
N VAL A 412 -0.53 -7.12 22.53
CA VAL A 412 -0.73 -8.46 21.95
C VAL A 412 -1.72 -8.37 20.80
N VAL A 413 -1.33 -8.88 19.63
CA VAL A 413 -2.15 -8.87 18.42
C VAL A 413 -2.48 -10.30 18.02
N SER A 414 -3.78 -10.62 17.95
CA SER A 414 -4.26 -11.93 17.49
C SER A 414 -4.37 -11.93 15.96
N ILE A 415 -3.67 -12.84 15.30
CA ILE A 415 -3.61 -12.98 13.84
C ILE A 415 -4.49 -14.15 13.38
N ARG A 416 -5.25 -13.92 12.30
CA ARG A 416 -5.90 -14.96 11.52
C ARG A 416 -5.02 -15.38 10.36
#